data_AF-A0A3D1DZU6-F1
#
_entry.id   AF-A0A3D1DZU6-F1
#
_cell.length_a   1.000
_cell.length_b   1.000
_cell.length_c   1.000
_cell.angle_alpha   90.00
_cell.angle_beta   90.00
_cell.angle_gamma   90.00
#
_symmetry.space_group_name_H-M   'P 1'
#
loop_
_entity.id
_entity.type
_entity.pdbx_description
1 polymer ?
#
loop_
_entity_poly.entity_id
_entity_poly.type
_entity_poly.pdbx_seq_one_letter_code
_entity_poly.pdbx_strand_id
1 'polypeptide(L)'
;MSINNNSLWTYAMLGALGIFGPILFPDYTLSIAYLWMMVLMASTWDTLGGQMGYNSLGNITFFGVGMYVSAIVQISFFYEGGVGEYTSAMGS
;
A
#
# COMPACT_ATOMS: atom_id res chain seq x y z
N MET A 1 -4.66 -5.38 25.01
CA MET A 1 -3.63 -4.42 24.56
C MET A 1 -3.81 -3.14 25.35
N SER A 2 -2.92 -2.82 26.28
CA SER A 2 -3.03 -1.57 27.06
C SER A 2 -2.47 -0.43 26.23
N ILE A 3 -3.31 0.51 25.81
CA ILE A 3 -2.87 1.69 25.07
C ILE A 3 -2.16 2.60 26.07
N ASN A 4 -0.84 2.72 25.95
CA ASN A 4 -0.05 3.64 26.74
C ASN A 4 -0.29 5.07 26.23
N ASN A 5 -0.34 6.06 27.12
CA ASN A 5 -0.56 7.47 26.76
C ASN A 5 0.47 7.94 25.70
N ASN A 6 1.70 7.44 25.75
CA ASN A 6 2.72 7.79 24.77
C ASN A 6 2.44 7.24 23.37
N SER A 7 1.92 6.01 23.23
CA SER A 7 1.60 5.45 21.90
C SER A 7 0.36 6.12 21.31
N LEU A 8 -0.59 6.53 22.15
CA LEU A 8 -1.76 7.31 21.74
C LEU A 8 -1.34 8.66 21.13
N TRP A 9 -0.39 9.34 21.77
CA TRP A 9 0.20 10.57 21.22
C TRP A 9 0.90 10.35 19.88
N THR A 10 1.65 9.26 19.72
CA THR A 10 2.31 8.93 18.45
C THR A 10 1.30 8.71 17.32
N TYR A 11 0.22 7.95 17.56
CA TYR A 11 -0.81 7.72 16.54
C TYR A 11 -1.60 8.98 16.21
N ALA A 12 -1.91 9.81 17.21
CA ALA A 12 -2.58 11.09 17.00
C ALA A 12 -1.73 12.05 16.17
N MET A 13 -0.43 12.14 16.46
CA MET A 13 0.51 12.96 15.69
C MET A 13 0.68 12.46 14.25
N LEU A 14 0.74 11.13 14.06
CA LEU A 14 0.82 10.53 12.74
C LEU A 14 -0.43 10.85 11.91
N GLY A 15 -1.63 10.68 12.49
CA GLY A 15 -2.90 10.99 11.83
C GLY A 15 -3.03 12.47 11.46
N ALA A 16 -2.61 13.36 12.36
CA ALA A 16 -2.58 14.80 12.08
C ALA A 16 -1.61 15.12 10.93
N LEU A 17 -0.42 14.52 10.90
CA LEU A 17 0.55 14.70 9.80
C LEU A 17 0.01 14.21 8.45
N GLY A 18 -0.86 13.19 8.43
CA GLY A 18 -1.48 12.75 7.18
C GLY A 18 -2.56 13.65 6.64
N ILE A 19 -3.37 14.22 7.53
CA ILE A 19 -4.44 15.13 7.13
C ILE A 19 -3.87 16.50 6.77
N PHE A 20 -2.93 17.00 7.58
CA PHE A 20 -2.35 18.33 7.38
C PHE A 20 -1.14 18.34 6.45
N GLY A 21 -0.49 17.20 6.19
CA GLY A 21 0.67 17.11 5.30
C GLY A 21 0.41 17.66 3.89
N PRO A 22 -0.65 17.22 3.19
CA PRO A 22 -1.02 17.74 1.87
C PRO A 22 -1.39 19.23 1.87
N ILE A 23 -1.91 19.73 3.00
CA ILE A 23 -2.37 21.12 3.13
C ILE A 23 -1.17 22.06 3.40
N LEU A 24 -0.19 21.61 4.19
CA LEU A 24 1.00 22.38 4.53
C LEU A 24 2.04 22.38 3.39
N PHE A 25 2.09 21.32 2.58
CA PHE A 25 3.07 21.16 1.50
C PHE A 25 2.39 20.69 0.20
N PRO A 26 1.67 21.59 -0.49
CA PRO A 26 0.90 21.25 -1.69
C PRO A 26 1.76 20.70 -2.84
N ASP A 27 3.00 21.17 -2.99
CA ASP A 27 3.93 20.69 -4.02
C ASP A 27 4.41 19.25 -3.80
N TYR A 28 4.36 18.75 -2.56
CA TYR A 28 4.80 17.39 -2.19
C TYR A 28 3.64 16.44 -1.93
N THR A 29 2.42 16.80 -2.32
CA THR A 29 1.21 16.01 -2.10
C THR A 29 1.36 14.56 -2.58
N LEU A 30 1.95 14.35 -3.77
CA LEU A 30 2.19 13.02 -4.30
C LEU A 30 3.18 12.22 -3.45
N SER A 31 4.30 12.82 -3.05
CA SER A 31 5.31 12.17 -2.19
C SER A 31 4.72 11.80 -0.82
N ILE A 32 3.90 12.68 -0.24
CA ILE A 32 3.20 12.44 1.03
C ILE A 32 2.16 11.32 0.87
N ALA A 33 1.43 11.28 -0.24
CA ALA A 33 0.50 10.18 -0.56
C ALA A 33 1.23 8.84 -0.68
N TYR A 34 2.38 8.80 -1.38
CA TYR A 34 3.20 7.59 -1.47
C TYR A 34 3.70 7.13 -0.09
N LEU A 35 4.17 8.05 0.75
CA LEU A 35 4.59 7.71 2.12
C LEU A 35 3.44 7.09 2.93
N TRP A 36 2.23 7.65 2.83
CA TRP A 36 1.04 7.09 3.47
C TRP A 36 0.68 5.70 2.98
N MET A 37 0.75 5.48 1.66
CA MET A 37 0.53 4.16 1.07
C MET A 37 1.54 3.13 1.61
N MET A 38 2.81 3.52 1.80
CA MET A 38 3.83 2.64 2.38
C MET A 38 3.58 2.34 3.86
N VAL A 39 3.13 3.32 4.66
CA VAL A 39 2.75 3.12 6.07
C VAL A 39 1.58 2.13 6.18
N LEU A 40 0.55 2.30 5.35
CA LEU A 40 -0.58 1.38 5.30
C LEU A 40 -0.12 -0.03 4.92
N MET A 41 0.68 -0.16 3.86
CA MET A 41 1.22 -1.46 3.44
C MET A 41 2.01 -2.12 4.59
N ALA A 42 2.92 -1.39 5.24
CA ALA A 42 3.69 -1.90 6.38
C ALA A 42 2.80 -2.38 7.53
N SER A 43 1.73 -1.65 7.86
CA SER A 43 0.78 -2.04 8.91
C SER A 43 -0.02 -3.30 8.56
N THR A 44 -0.40 -3.46 7.29
CA THR A 44 -1.07 -4.69 6.83
C THR A 44 -0.15 -5.90 6.94
N TRP A 45 1.14 -5.72 6.64
CA TRP A 45 2.16 -6.75 6.80
C TRP A 45 2.43 -7.12 8.26
N ASP A 46 2.52 -6.14 9.15
CA ASP A 46 2.66 -6.39 10.60
C ASP A 46 1.47 -7.19 11.15
N THR A 47 0.26 -6.86 10.70
CA THR A 47 -0.96 -7.55 11.12
C THR A 47 -1.03 -8.98 10.55
N LEU A 48 -0.82 -9.15 9.25
CA LEU A 48 -0.94 -10.44 8.55
C LEU A 48 0.24 -11.39 8.85
N GLY A 49 1.46 -10.87 8.85
CA GLY A 49 2.69 -11.65 9.00
C GLY A 49 3.22 -11.73 10.43
N GLY A 50 3.01 -10.70 11.26
CA GLY A 50 3.53 -10.62 12.63
C GLY A 50 2.52 -11.09 13.68
N GLN A 51 1.34 -10.46 13.72
CA GLN A 51 0.34 -10.67 14.77
C GLN A 51 -0.56 -11.91 14.54
N MET A 52 -0.96 -12.20 13.30
CA MET A 52 -1.86 -13.32 13.00
C MET A 52 -1.15 -14.65 12.69
N GLY A 53 0.19 -14.67 12.62
CA GLY A 53 0.97 -15.91 12.48
C GLY A 53 0.82 -16.64 11.14
N TYR A 54 0.15 -16.05 10.13
CA TYR A 54 -0.01 -16.64 8.79
C TYR A 54 1.21 -16.44 7.87
N ASN A 55 2.41 -16.27 8.43
CA ASN A 55 3.65 -16.13 7.67
C ASN A 55 4.21 -17.50 7.25
N SER A 56 3.38 -18.30 6.58
CA SER A 56 3.94 -19.31 5.67
C SER A 56 4.25 -18.59 4.36
N LEU A 57 5.48 -18.72 3.87
CA LEU A 57 5.92 -18.17 2.58
C LEU A 57 4.90 -18.48 1.47
N GLY A 58 4.26 -19.64 1.50
CA GLY A 58 3.23 -20.05 0.54
C GLY A 58 1.99 -19.16 0.52
N ASN A 59 1.50 -18.71 1.68
CA ASN A 59 0.29 -17.86 1.76
C ASN A 59 0.56 -16.47 1.17
N ILE A 60 1.70 -15.90 1.57
CA ILE A 60 2.18 -14.60 1.08
C ILE A 60 2.45 -14.65 -0.44
N THR A 61 3.10 -15.71 -0.90
CA THR A 61 3.41 -15.88 -2.33
C THR A 61 2.13 -16.05 -3.14
N PHE A 62 1.16 -16.83 -2.64
CA PHE A 62 -0.12 -17.04 -3.31
C PHE A 62 -0.93 -15.74 -3.43
N PHE A 63 -1.07 -14.97 -2.34
CA PHE A 63 -1.80 -13.70 -2.39
C PHE A 63 -1.05 -12.62 -3.20
N GLY A 64 0.27 -12.50 -3.04
CA GLY A 64 1.07 -11.51 -3.75
C GLY A 64 1.13 -11.78 -5.26
N VAL A 65 1.55 -12.99 -5.65
CA VAL A 65 1.63 -13.38 -7.07
C VAL A 65 0.23 -13.48 -7.67
N GLY A 66 -0.74 -14.02 -6.94
CA GLY A 66 -2.13 -14.14 -7.40
C GLY A 66 -2.79 -12.79 -7.68
N MET A 67 -2.54 -11.77 -6.85
CA MET A 67 -3.03 -10.41 -7.10
C MET A 67 -2.42 -9.83 -8.40
N TYR A 68 -1.10 -9.96 -8.57
CA TYR A 68 -0.42 -9.48 -9.78
C TYR A 68 -0.91 -10.20 -11.04
N VAL A 69 -1.02 -11.53 -11.00
CA VAL A 69 -1.52 -12.32 -12.13
C VAL A 69 -2.97 -11.96 -12.45
N SER A 70 -3.83 -11.79 -11.44
CA SER A 70 -5.23 -11.38 -11.64
C SER A 70 -5.33 -10.00 -12.28
N ALA A 71 -4.53 -9.03 -11.84
CA ALA A 71 -4.47 -7.71 -12.44
C ALA A 71 -4.04 -7.78 -13.90
N ILE A 72 -2.97 -8.53 -14.20
CA ILE A 72 -2.48 -8.74 -15.58
C ILE A 72 -3.55 -9.39 -16.46
N VAL A 73 -4.24 -10.42 -15.96
CA VAL A 73 -5.30 -11.11 -16.70
C VAL A 73 -6.48 -10.18 -16.99
N GLN A 74 -6.93 -9.39 -16.00
CA GLN A 74 -8.00 -8.40 -16.20
C GLN A 74 -7.60 -7.33 -17.22
N ILE A 75 -6.38 -6.81 -17.10
CA ILE A 75 -5.77 -5.88 -18.05
C ILE A 75 -5.70 -6.50 -19.46
N SER A 76 -5.35 -7.78 -19.56
CA SER A 76 -5.25 -8.50 -20.84
C SER A 76 -6.61 -8.66 -21.53
N PHE A 77 -7.68 -8.91 -20.77
CA PHE A 77 -9.00 -9.17 -21.33
C PHE A 77 -9.82 -7.90 -21.58
N PHE A 78 -9.68 -6.88 -20.71
CA PHE A 78 -10.52 -5.68 -20.75
C PHE A 78 -9.85 -4.48 -21.41
N TYR A 79 -8.70 -4.66 -22.06
CA TYR A 79 -8.07 -3.62 -22.86
C TYR A 79 -7.69 -4.12 -24.24
N GLU A 80 -8.17 -3.39 -25.24
CA GLU A 80 -7.93 -3.67 -26.65
C GLU A 80 -6.43 -3.81 -26.99
N GLY A 81 -5.54 -3.08 -26.29
CA GLY A 81 -4.10 -3.05 -26.52
C GLY A 81 -3.28 -4.16 -25.83
N GLY A 82 -3.94 -5.02 -25.04
CA GLY A 82 -3.30 -6.02 -24.20
C GLY A 82 -2.32 -5.44 -23.17
N VAL A 83 -1.59 -6.32 -22.47
CA VAL A 83 -0.61 -5.94 -21.43
C VAL A 83 0.56 -5.13 -22.01
N GLY A 84 0.87 -5.34 -23.29
CA GLY A 84 1.99 -4.71 -23.99
C GLY A 84 1.81 -3.20 -24.16
N GLU A 85 0.64 -2.74 -24.64
CA GLU A 85 0.38 -1.31 -24.81
C GLU A 85 0.26 -0.58 -23.47
N TYR A 86 -0.37 -1.18 -22.46
CA TYR A 86 -0.40 -0.60 -21.11
C TYR A 86 0.99 -0.44 -20.48
N THR A 87 1.89 -1.39 -20.72
CA THR A 87 3.27 -1.30 -20.24
C THR A 87 4.03 -0.19 -20.98
N SER A 88 3.75 0.01 -22.27
CA SER A 88 4.35 1.08 -23.07
C SER A 88 3.89 2.49 -22.65
N ALA A 89 2.68 2.65 -22.10
CA ALA A 89 2.18 3.93 -21.60
C ALA A 89 2.87 4.39 -20.29
N MET A 90 3.55 3.49 -19.57
CA MET A 90 4.40 3.82 -18.41
C MET A 90 5.90 3.86 -18.74
N GLY A 91 6.27 3.81 -20.03
CA GLY A 91 7.67 3.73 -20.45
C GLY A 91 7.89 4.06 -21.93
N SER A 92 7.65 5.32 -22.29
CA SER A 92 8.26 6.06 -23.41
C SER A 92 8.02 7.55 -23.19
#